data_AF-A0AAQ3MQS7-F1
#
_entry.id   AF-A0AAQ3MQS7-F1
#
_cell.length_a   1.000
_cell.length_b   1.000
_cell.length_c   1.000
_cell.angle_alpha   90.00
_cell.angle_beta   90.00
_cell.angle_gamma   90.00
#
_symmetry.space_group_name_H-M   'P 1'
#
loop_
_entity.id
_entity.type
_entity.pdbx_description
1 polymer ?
#
loop_
_entity_poly.entity_id
_entity_poly.type
_entity_poly.pdbx_seq_one_letter_code
_entity_poly.pdbx_strand_id
1 'polypeptide(L)'
;ILWSSNSTGAIPISLYFELFFLWFCISVPLTLIGGFMGTKAQSIEYPVRTNQIPREIPARKYPSWLLVLGAGTLPFGTLFIELFFILSSIWLGRFYYVFGFLLVVLLLLIIVCAEVSVVLTYMH
;
A
#
# COMPACT_ATOMS: atom_id res chain seq x y z
N ILE A 1 3.05 -32.84 -13.34
CA ILE A 1 2.14 -33.95 -12.94
C ILE A 1 0.67 -33.49 -12.95
N LEU A 2 0.29 -32.42 -12.24
CA LEU A 2 -1.10 -31.90 -12.25
C LEU A 2 -1.63 -31.38 -13.61
N TRP A 3 -0.76 -30.80 -14.46
CA TRP A 3 -1.12 -30.29 -15.80
C TRP A 3 -1.51 -31.39 -16.80
N SER A 4 -1.00 -32.62 -16.59
CA SER A 4 -1.30 -33.78 -17.43
C SER A 4 -2.64 -34.46 -17.07
N SER A 5 -3.25 -34.10 -15.94
CA SER A 5 -4.43 -34.80 -15.40
C SER A 5 -5.75 -34.08 -15.68
N ASN A 6 -5.79 -33.07 -16.56
CA ASN A 6 -6.98 -32.23 -16.81
C ASN A 6 -7.66 -31.74 -15.50
N SER A 7 -6.85 -31.53 -14.46
CA SER A 7 -7.36 -31.10 -13.16
C SER A 7 -7.69 -29.61 -13.23
N THR A 8 -8.93 -29.26 -12.88
CA THR A 8 -9.44 -27.88 -12.82
C THR A 8 -8.63 -26.98 -11.88
N GLY A 9 -7.79 -27.55 -11.01
CA GLY A 9 -6.88 -26.81 -10.12
C GLY A 9 -5.52 -26.45 -10.72
N ALA A 10 -5.21 -26.87 -11.94
CA ALA A 10 -3.95 -26.51 -12.60
C ALA A 10 -4.12 -25.21 -13.39
N ILE A 11 -3.42 -24.15 -12.98
CA ILE A 11 -3.41 -22.87 -13.69
C ILE A 11 -2.76 -23.10 -15.07
N PRO A 12 -3.50 -22.93 -16.19
CA PRO A 12 -2.96 -23.10 -17.52
C PRO A 12 -1.86 -22.08 -17.79
N ILE A 13 -0.85 -22.45 -18.59
CA ILE A 13 0.29 -21.57 -18.85
C ILE A 13 -0.14 -20.25 -19.53
N SER A 14 -1.26 -20.29 -20.28
CA SER A 14 -1.89 -19.11 -20.88
C SER A 14 -2.29 -18.05 -19.86
N LEU A 15 -2.78 -18.45 -18.68
CA LEU A 15 -3.18 -17.51 -17.63
C LEU A 15 -1.99 -16.72 -17.08
N TYR A 16 -0.79 -17.32 -17.04
CA TYR A 16 0.43 -16.58 -16.65
C TYR A 16 0.79 -15.50 -17.67
N PHE A 17 0.67 -15.81 -18.97
CA PHE A 17 0.88 -14.83 -20.04
C PHE A 17 -0.18 -13.73 -20.00
N GLU A 18 -1.45 -14.08 -19.83
CA GLU A 18 -2.55 -13.10 -19.69
C GLU A 18 -2.32 -12.15 -18.51
N LEU A 19 -1.92 -12.68 -17.35
CA LEU A 19 -1.61 -11.86 -16.16
C LEU A 19 -0.44 -10.91 -16.42
N PHE A 20 0.62 -11.41 -17.07
CA PHE A 20 1.79 -10.62 -17.43
C PHE A 20 1.44 -9.51 -18.42
N PHE A 21 0.68 -9.82 -19.47
CA PHE A 21 0.22 -8.84 -20.46
C PHE A 21 -0.69 -7.81 -19.82
N LEU A 22 -1.65 -8.22 -18.99
CA LEU A 22 -2.55 -7.30 -18.29
C LEU A 22 -1.77 -6.34 -17.39
N TRP A 23 -0.79 -6.84 -16.63
CA TRP A 23 0.06 -6.02 -15.79
C TRP A 23 0.89 -5.02 -16.62
N PHE A 24 1.53 -5.48 -17.70
CA PHE A 24 2.37 -4.65 -18.56
C PHE A 24 1.53 -3.60 -19.32
N CYS A 25 0.41 -4.02 -19.91
CA CYS A 25 -0.51 -3.16 -20.66
C CYS A 25 -1.25 -2.15 -19.78
N ILE A 26 -1.31 -2.32 -18.46
CA ILE A 26 -1.84 -1.29 -17.56
C ILE A 26 -0.70 -0.38 -17.07
N SER A 27 0.40 -0.97 -16.59
CA SER A 27 1.48 -0.22 -15.94
C SER A 27 2.23 0.68 -16.91
N VAL A 28 2.52 0.20 -18.12
CA VAL A 28 3.28 0.97 -19.12
C VAL A 28 2.51 2.21 -19.60
N PRO A 29 1.25 2.14 -20.07
CA PRO A 29 0.56 3.37 -20.46
C PRO A 29 0.32 4.28 -19.26
N LEU A 30 0.05 3.75 -18.06
CA LEU A 30 -0.13 4.59 -16.88
C LEU A 30 1.15 5.37 -16.53
N THR A 31 2.32 4.74 -16.60
CA THR A 31 3.61 5.40 -16.38
C THR A 31 3.95 6.39 -17.49
N LEU A 32 3.66 6.07 -18.76
CA LEU A 32 3.84 6.99 -19.88
C LEU A 32 2.92 8.21 -19.79
N ILE A 33 1.65 8.02 -19.44
CA ILE A 33 0.67 9.10 -19.21
C ILE A 33 1.12 9.95 -18.02
N GLY A 34 1.50 9.33 -16.90
CA GLY A 34 2.01 10.02 -15.72
C GLY A 34 3.27 10.83 -16.03
N GLY A 35 4.20 10.26 -16.81
CA GLY A 35 5.39 10.95 -17.29
C GLY A 35 5.08 12.11 -18.23
N PHE A 36 4.15 11.94 -19.16
CA PHE A 36 3.70 13.00 -20.07
C PHE A 36 2.99 14.15 -19.35
N MET A 37 2.17 13.85 -18.33
CA MET A 37 1.58 14.86 -17.47
C MET A 37 2.65 15.57 -16.63
N GLY A 38 3.62 14.82 -16.13
CA GLY A 38 4.74 15.36 -15.36
C GLY A 38 5.64 16.31 -16.16
N THR A 39 5.89 16.04 -17.44
CA THR A 39 6.70 16.93 -18.30
C THR A 39 5.96 18.21 -18.71
N LYS A 40 4.62 18.18 -18.72
CA LYS A 40 3.79 19.36 -18.92
C LYS A 40 3.56 20.19 -17.65
N ALA A 41 3.92 19.66 -16.49
CA ALA A 41 3.83 20.40 -15.24
C ALA A 41 4.79 21.61 -15.29
N GLN A 42 4.34 22.74 -14.75
CA GLN A 42 5.18 23.93 -14.66
C GLN A 42 6.42 23.62 -13.81
N SER A 43 7.55 24.22 -14.17
CA SER A 43 8.76 24.15 -13.34
C SER A 43 8.43 24.62 -11.93
N ILE A 44 8.90 23.90 -10.91
CA ILE A 44 8.72 24.28 -9.52
C ILE A 44 9.40 25.63 -9.31
N GLU A 45 8.59 26.69 -9.27
CA GLU A 45 9.05 28.03 -8.95
C GLU A 45 9.19 28.14 -7.45
N TYR A 46 10.40 28.43 -7.00
CA TYR A 46 10.65 28.67 -5.59
C TYR A 46 10.01 30.02 -5.22
N PRO A 47 9.18 30.07 -4.16
CA PRO A 47 8.42 31.28 -3.81
C PRO A 47 9.31 32.45 -3.38
N VAL A 48 10.60 32.21 -3.16
CA VAL A 48 11.58 33.18 -2.68
C VAL A 48 12.96 32.93 -3.29
N ARG A 49 13.74 34.00 -3.48
CA ARG A 49 15.16 33.87 -3.86
C ARG A 49 15.94 33.18 -2.73
N THR A 50 16.77 32.22 -3.10
CA THR A 50 17.61 31.50 -2.14
C THR A 50 18.69 32.44 -1.59
N ASN A 51 18.89 32.40 -0.27
CA ASN A 51 19.97 33.14 0.38
C ASN A 51 21.30 32.39 0.17
N GLN A 52 22.39 33.10 -0.10
CA GLN A 52 23.71 32.47 -0.31
C GLN A 52 24.36 32.00 1.00
N ILE A 53 23.90 32.51 2.14
CA ILE A 53 24.35 32.06 3.47
C ILE A 53 23.48 30.87 3.89
N PRO A 54 24.06 29.68 4.08
CA PRO A 54 23.30 28.51 4.54
C PRO A 54 22.75 28.78 5.94
N ARG A 55 21.43 28.64 6.11
CA ARG A 55 20.82 28.70 7.45
C ARG A 55 21.10 27.40 8.19
N GLU A 56 21.33 27.52 9.50
CA GLU A 56 21.42 26.36 10.37
C GLU A 56 20.10 25.58 10.37
N ILE A 57 20.19 24.27 10.13
CA ILE A 57 19.04 23.38 10.15
C ILE A 57 18.76 23.06 11.61
N PRO A 58 17.55 23.35 12.14
CA PRO A 58 17.22 23.02 13.52
C PRO A 58 17.35 21.51 13.75
N ALA A 59 17.79 21.12 14.95
CA ALA A 59 17.92 19.71 15.31
C ALA A 59 16.56 19.00 15.14
N ARG A 60 16.54 17.91 14.37
CA ARG A 60 15.32 17.13 14.13
C ARG A 60 14.85 16.50 15.44
N LYS A 61 13.66 16.87 15.89
CA LYS A 61 13.00 16.27 17.06
C LYS A 61 12.33 14.97 16.63
N TYR A 62 12.90 13.84 17.01
CA TYR A 62 12.31 12.54 16.72
C TYR A 62 11.11 12.28 17.61
N PRO A 63 10.04 11.65 17.09
CA PRO A 63 8.94 11.21 17.92
C PRO A 63 9.40 10.21 18.97
N SER A 64 8.76 10.27 20.13
CA SER A 64 9.02 9.32 21.21
C SER A 64 8.67 7.90 20.73
N TRP A 65 9.49 6.92 21.08
CA TRP A 65 9.28 5.52 20.71
C TRP A 65 7.89 5.00 21.13
N LEU A 66 7.39 5.47 22.27
CA LEU A 66 6.04 5.16 22.76
C LEU A 66 4.94 5.62 21.80
N LEU A 67 5.09 6.80 21.20
CA LEU A 67 4.12 7.36 20.28
C LEU A 67 4.16 6.64 18.92
N VAL A 68 5.34 6.22 18.47
CA VAL A 68 5.49 5.38 17.27
C VAL A 68 4.81 4.02 17.46
N LEU A 69 5.05 3.35 18.60
CA LEU A 69 4.40 2.08 18.91
C LEU A 69 2.89 2.23 19.08
N GLY A 70 2.43 3.25 19.82
CA GLY A 70 1.02 3.52 20.04
C GLY A 70 0.26 3.77 18.73
N ALA A 71 0.85 4.57 17.84
CA ALA A 71 0.29 4.85 16.53
C ALA A 71 0.15 3.60 15.65
N GLY A 72 1.12 2.69 15.67
CA GLY A 72 1.06 1.43 14.92
C GLY A 72 0.04 0.44 15.48
N THR A 73 -0.32 0.56 16.75
CA THR A 73 -1.25 -0.38 17.42
C THR A 73 -2.67 -0.25 16.87
N LEU A 74 -3.10 0.95 16.48
CA LEU A 74 -4.43 1.21 15.92
C LEU A 74 -4.66 0.49 14.57
N PRO A 75 -3.85 0.71 13.51
CA PRO A 75 -4.00 -0.02 12.25
C PRO A 75 -3.74 -1.52 12.42
N PHE A 76 -2.84 -1.93 13.32
CA PHE A 76 -2.67 -3.35 13.64
C PHE A 76 -3.97 -3.96 14.20
N GLY A 77 -4.63 -3.28 15.14
CA GLY A 77 -5.90 -3.70 15.71
C GLY A 77 -7.00 -3.85 14.65
N THR A 78 -7.04 -2.95 13.66
CA THR A 78 -8.03 -3.06 12.56
C THR A 78 -7.86 -4.30 11.70
N LEU A 79 -6.62 -4.77 11.52
CA LEU A 79 -6.32 -5.97 10.72
C LEU A 79 -6.29 -7.26 11.53
N PHE A 80 -6.12 -7.17 12.85
CA PHE A 80 -5.79 -8.31 13.70
C PHE A 80 -6.80 -9.46 13.59
N ILE A 81 -8.10 -9.13 13.66
CA ILE A 81 -9.18 -10.13 13.60
C ILE A 81 -9.17 -10.86 12.26
N GLU A 82 -8.96 -10.13 11.17
CA GLU A 82 -8.94 -10.69 9.82
C GLU A 82 -7.71 -11.58 9.61
N LEU A 83 -6.55 -11.13 10.06
CA LEU A 83 -5.31 -11.90 10.00
C LEU A 83 -5.45 -13.23 10.76
N PHE A 84 -6.12 -13.21 11.92
CA PHE A 84 -6.42 -14.42 12.69
C PHE A 84 -7.32 -15.40 11.93
N PHE A 85 -8.38 -14.91 11.27
CA PHE A 85 -9.26 -15.75 10.47
C PHE A 85 -8.57 -16.36 9.25
N ILE A 86 -7.74 -15.58 8.55
CA ILE A 86 -6.95 -16.05 7.42
C ILE A 86 -5.97 -17.13 7.88
N LEU A 87 -5.21 -16.87 8.94
CA LEU A 87 -4.23 -17.83 9.48
C LEU A 87 -4.91 -19.12 9.95
N SER A 88 -6.06 -19.00 10.62
CA SER A 88 -6.86 -20.16 11.05
C SER A 88 -7.39 -20.95 9.86
N SER A 89 -7.81 -20.28 8.78
CA SER A 89 -8.29 -20.92 7.55
C SER A 89 -7.17 -21.71 6.86
N ILE A 90 -5.96 -21.12 6.78
CA ILE A 90 -4.76 -21.77 6.27
C ILE A 90 -4.40 -23.00 7.11
N TRP A 91 -4.43 -22.87 8.45
CA TRP A 91 -4.12 -23.98 9.36
C TRP A 91 -5.10 -25.14 9.24
N LEU A 92 -6.39 -24.84 8.99
CA LEU A 92 -7.44 -25.84 8.78
C LEU A 92 -7.49 -26.38 7.34
N GLY A 93 -6.64 -25.89 6.43
CA GLY A 93 -6.62 -26.27 5.02
C GLY A 93 -7.89 -25.88 4.26
N ARG A 94 -8.63 -24.88 4.74
CA ARG A 94 -9.89 -24.40 4.13
C ARG A 94 -9.66 -23.08 3.42
N PHE A 95 -10.31 -22.90 2.28
CA PHE A 95 -10.29 -21.63 1.57
C PHE A 95 -11.05 -20.55 2.36
N TYR A 96 -10.49 -19.35 2.40
CA TYR A 96 -11.14 -18.18 2.99
C TYR A 96 -12.11 -17.57 1.98
N TYR A 97 -13.42 -17.70 2.23
CA TYR A 97 -14.46 -17.31 1.27
C TYR A 97 -15.01 -15.89 1.47
N VAL A 98 -14.55 -15.16 2.50
CA VAL A 98 -15.14 -13.86 2.87
C VAL A 98 -14.38 -12.68 2.22
N PHE A 99 -14.22 -12.73 0.89
CA PHE A 99 -13.46 -11.72 0.14
C PHE A 99 -14.06 -10.31 0.23
N GLY A 100 -15.39 -10.19 0.34
CA GLY A 100 -16.06 -8.90 0.50
C GLY A 100 -15.76 -8.22 1.83
N PHE A 101 -15.61 -8.99 2.91
CA PHE A 101 -15.24 -8.46 4.22
C PHE A 101 -13.80 -7.97 4.24
N LEU A 102 -12.89 -8.68 3.56
CA LEU A 102 -11.50 -8.28 3.38
C LEU A 102 -11.38 -6.91 2.69
N LEU A 103 -12.24 -6.61 1.71
CA LEU A 103 -12.30 -5.29 1.07
C LEU A 103 -12.74 -4.21 2.06
N VAL A 104 -13.75 -4.47 2.89
CA VAL A 104 -14.21 -3.52 3.91
C VAL A 104 -13.10 -3.24 4.93
N VAL A 105 -12.40 -4.27 5.40
CA VAL A 105 -11.26 -4.14 6.31
C VAL A 105 -10.13 -3.34 5.66
N LEU A 106 -9.86 -3.55 4.37
CA LEU A 106 -8.86 -2.77 3.62
C LEU A 106 -9.23 -1.27 3.58
N LEU A 107 -10.49 -0.94 3.30
CA LEU A 107 -10.95 0.45 3.31
C LEU A 107 -10.84 1.07 4.70
N LEU A 108 -11.25 0.33 5.74
CA LEU A 108 -11.15 0.77 7.12
C LEU A 108 -9.69 1.01 7.52
N LEU A 109 -8.78 0.11 7.12
CA LEU A 109 -7.35 0.28 7.33
C LEU A 109 -6.82 1.56 6.68
N ILE A 110 -7.20 1.85 5.44
CA ILE A 110 -6.78 3.08 4.74
C ILE A 110 -7.25 4.32 5.51
N ILE A 111 -8.50 4.33 5.98
CA ILE A 111 -9.06 5.44 6.77
C ILE A 111 -8.28 5.59 8.08
N VAL A 112 -8.08 4.51 8.85
CA VAL A 112 -7.36 4.57 10.12
C VAL A 112 -5.90 4.98 9.94
N CYS A 113 -5.22 4.50 8.90
CA CYS A 113 -3.87 4.94 8.57
C CYS A 113 -3.83 6.44 8.24
N ALA A 114 -4.81 6.96 7.50
CA ALA A 114 -4.90 8.38 7.18
C ALA A 114 -5.13 9.22 8.45
N GLU A 115 -6.08 8.83 9.30
CA GLU A 115 -6.36 9.49 10.59
C GLU A 115 -5.13 9.52 11.49
N VAL A 116 -4.47 8.37 11.68
CA VAL A 116 -3.25 8.27 12.49
C VAL A 116 -2.14 9.16 11.90
N SER A 117 -1.97 9.20 10.57
CA SER A 117 -0.98 10.07 9.93
C SER A 117 -1.28 11.55 10.17
N VAL A 118 -2.54 11.97 10.09
CA VAL A 118 -2.94 13.37 10.34
C VAL A 118 -2.67 13.71 11.81
N VAL A 119 -3.13 12.88 12.75
CA VAL A 119 -2.92 13.10 14.18
C VAL A 119 -1.42 13.18 14.52
N LEU A 120 -0.61 12.25 13.99
CA LEU A 120 0.83 12.25 14.19
C LEU A 120 1.55 13.45 13.59
N THR A 121 1.04 14.02 12.50
CA THR A 121 1.71 15.15 11.84
C THR A 121 1.37 16.48 12.51
N TYR A 122 0.15 16.61 13.05
CA TYR A 122 -0.34 17.87 13.62
C TYR A 122 -0.26 17.96 15.15
N MET A 123 -0.37 16.83 15.86
CA MET A 123 -0.42 16.81 17.33
C MET A 123 0.94 16.47 17.97
N HIS A 124 1.98 16.25 17.18
CA HIS A 124 3.35 15.97 17.62
C HIS A 124 4.32 17.06 17.13
#